data_AF-A0A936VM47-F1
#
_entry.id   AF-A0A936VM47-F1
#
_cell.length_a   1.000
_cell.length_b   1.000
_cell.length_c   1.000
_cell.angle_alpha   90.00
_cell.angle_beta   90.00
_cell.angle_gamma   90.00
#
_symmetry.space_group_name_H-M   'P 1'
#
loop_
_entity.id
_entity.type
_entity.pdbx_description
1 polymer ?
#
loop_
_entity_poly.entity_id
_entity_poly.type
_entity_poly.pdbx_seq_one_letter_code
_entity_poly.pdbx_strand_id
1 'polypeptide(L)'
;MYTNKRPKTEFVLASIVTMFILHGNTKQFWPKIPYLSLHDESVGEHTRLIFSSFTLVTLAQLLLGRLPRARMLPRAGAIGTATVALPALIGLNLKGLRLRAPYFEIYNFALVLLLPLATALLEDATARTIAALDQPQGEHAL
;
A
#
# COMPACT_ATOMS: atom_id res chain seq x y z
N MET A 1 -6.87 -30.62 -0.62
CA MET A 1 -7.75 -29.55 -1.15
C MET A 1 -7.15 -28.19 -0.74
N TYR A 2 -6.21 -27.64 -1.53
CA TYR A 2 -5.55 -26.37 -1.20
C TYR A 2 -6.51 -25.23 -1.50
N THR A 3 -7.17 -24.74 -0.46
CA THR A 3 -8.02 -23.56 -0.49
C THR A 3 -7.18 -22.37 -0.97
N ASN A 4 -7.56 -21.83 -2.12
CA ASN A 4 -7.03 -20.66 -2.80
C ASN A 4 -7.28 -19.39 -1.95
N LYS A 5 -6.61 -19.26 -0.80
CA LYS A 5 -6.82 -18.15 0.13
C LYS A 5 -6.14 -16.90 -0.40
N ARG A 6 -6.99 -15.95 -0.80
CA ARG A 6 -6.74 -14.65 -1.42
C ARG A 6 -5.72 -13.80 -0.62
N PRO A 7 -4.40 -13.98 -0.81
CA PRO A 7 -3.41 -13.32 0.03
C PRO A 7 -3.41 -11.80 -0.20
N LYS A 8 -3.84 -11.39 -1.41
CA LYS A 8 -4.04 -10.00 -1.83
C LYS A 8 -5.17 -9.32 -1.06
N THR A 9 -6.33 -9.97 -0.95
CA THR A 9 -7.49 -9.39 -0.27
C THR A 9 -7.23 -9.28 1.23
N GLU A 10 -6.60 -10.30 1.83
CA GLU A 10 -6.17 -10.25 3.22
C GLU A 10 -5.17 -9.12 3.47
N PHE A 11 -4.18 -8.94 2.58
CA PHE A 11 -3.21 -7.84 2.68
C PHE A 11 -3.88 -6.47 2.56
N VAL A 12 -4.75 -6.28 1.56
CA VAL A 12 -5.44 -5.00 1.32
C VAL A 12 -6.31 -4.64 2.51
N LEU A 13 -7.16 -5.56 2.97
CA LEU A 13 -8.05 -5.31 4.12
C LEU A 13 -7.26 -5.07 5.40
N ALA A 14 -6.25 -5.90 5.69
CA ALA A 14 -5.43 -5.73 6.88
C ALA A 14 -4.65 -4.40 6.84
N SER A 15 -4.15 -3.99 5.68
CA SER A 15 -3.46 -2.71 5.48
C SER A 15 -4.40 -1.53 5.70
N ILE A 16 -5.62 -1.58 5.15
CA ILE A 16 -6.64 -0.54 5.35
C ILE A 16 -6.97 -0.43 6.84
N VAL A 17 -7.29 -1.55 7.50
CA VAL A 17 -7.63 -1.57 8.93
C VAL A 17 -6.46 -1.06 9.79
N THR A 18 -5.23 -1.50 9.49
CA THR A 18 -4.03 -1.07 10.20
C THR A 18 -3.79 0.43 10.01
N MET A 19 -3.97 0.95 8.79
CA MET A 19 -3.91 2.38 8.55
C MET A 19 -4.96 3.11 9.38
N PHE A 20 -6.22 2.65 9.40
CA PHE A 20 -7.24 3.27 10.26
C PHE A 20 -6.92 3.22 11.75
N ILE A 21 -6.32 2.14 12.26
CA ILE A 21 -5.94 2.03 13.68
C ILE A 21 -4.77 2.98 13.99
N LEU A 22 -3.74 2.96 13.15
CA LEU A 22 -2.54 3.79 13.36
C LEU A 22 -2.83 5.28 13.13
N HIS A 23 -3.69 5.64 12.17
CA HIS A 23 -4.16 7.01 11.93
C HIS A 23 -5.27 7.43 12.91
N GLY A 24 -6.05 6.49 13.45
CA GLY A 24 -7.12 6.74 14.41
C GLY A 24 -6.61 7.02 15.82
N ASN A 25 -5.47 6.43 16.20
CA ASN A 25 -4.81 6.70 17.47
C ASN A 25 -4.09 8.07 17.48
N THR A 26 -3.76 8.61 16.30
CA THR A 26 -3.31 10.00 16.14
C THR A 26 -4.48 11.00 16.12
N LYS A 27 -5.49 10.89 17.01
CA LYS A 27 -6.59 11.89 17.24
C LYS A 27 -7.39 12.45 16.02
N GLN A 28 -7.05 12.11 14.78
CA GLN A 28 -7.37 12.94 13.60
C GLN A 28 -8.31 12.26 12.61
N PHE A 29 -8.55 10.94 12.73
CA PHE A 29 -9.38 10.19 11.78
C PHE A 29 -10.74 9.67 12.31
N TRP A 30 -11.09 9.88 13.59
CA TRP A 30 -12.42 9.52 14.13
C TRP A 30 -13.04 10.67 14.96
N PRO A 31 -14.37 10.79 15.04
CA PRO A 31 -15.11 11.91 14.46
C PRO A 31 -15.14 13.16 15.35
N LYS A 32 -14.47 14.20 14.86
CA LYS A 32 -15.13 15.50 14.66
C LYS A 32 -15.24 15.71 13.16
N ILE A 33 -16.41 15.44 12.60
CA ILE A 33 -16.81 15.98 11.30
C ILE A 33 -17.12 17.45 11.62
N PRO A 34 -16.24 18.45 11.32
CA PRO A 34 -15.80 18.81 9.97
C PRO A 34 -14.28 19.11 9.87
N TYR A 35 -13.76 19.13 8.65
CA TYR A 35 -12.34 19.38 8.31
C TYR A 35 -11.42 18.19 8.60
N LEU A 36 -11.27 17.29 7.62
CA LEU A 36 -10.11 16.41 7.49
C LEU A 36 -8.89 17.29 7.13
N SER A 37 -8.47 18.12 8.09
CA SER A 37 -7.31 18.97 7.97
C SER A 37 -6.07 18.09 7.94
N LEU A 38 -5.67 17.67 6.74
CA LEU A 38 -4.29 17.37 6.40
C LEU A 38 -3.43 18.65 6.34
N HIS A 39 -3.95 19.79 6.81
CA HIS A 39 -3.22 21.05 6.79
C HIS A 39 -1.98 21.02 7.71
N ASP A 40 -2.04 20.23 8.78
CA ASP A 40 -1.05 20.28 9.87
C ASP A 40 -0.06 19.10 9.91
N GLU A 41 -0.27 18.04 9.12
CA GLU A 41 0.65 16.89 9.07
C GLU A 41 1.62 16.95 7.88
N SER A 42 2.89 16.67 8.16
CA SER A 42 3.90 16.65 7.10
C SER A 42 3.74 15.44 6.18
N VAL A 43 4.14 15.63 4.92
CA VAL A 43 4.27 14.55 3.92
C VAL A 43 5.14 13.40 4.44
N GLY A 44 6.16 13.71 5.26
CA GLY A 44 7.03 12.73 5.87
C GLY A 44 6.31 11.83 6.86
N GLU A 45 5.39 12.39 7.66
CA GLU A 45 4.62 11.62 8.65
C GLU A 45 3.67 10.64 7.95
N HIS A 46 2.98 11.09 6.90
CA HIS A 46 2.16 10.23 6.05
C HIS A 46 2.98 9.10 5.45
N THR A 47 4.14 9.42 4.87
CA THR A 47 5.03 8.44 4.23
C THR A 47 5.50 7.37 5.23
N ARG A 48 5.91 7.81 6.42
CA ARG A 48 6.30 6.95 7.54
C ARG A 48 5.16 6.01 7.92
N LEU A 49 3.95 6.53 8.03
CA LEU A 49 2.77 5.80 8.47
C LEU A 49 2.33 4.74 7.45
N ILE A 50 2.37 5.04 6.15
CA ILE A 50 2.12 4.06 5.08
C ILE A 50 3.15 2.94 5.13
N PHE A 51 4.43 3.30 5.20
CA PHE A 51 5.52 2.33 5.28
C PHE A 51 5.38 1.43 6.50
N SER A 52 5.14 2.00 7.68
CA SER A 52 4.93 1.25 8.93
C SER A 52 3.71 0.33 8.85
N SER A 53 2.60 0.80 8.28
CA SER A 53 1.37 0.01 8.13
C SER A 53 1.59 -1.22 7.25
N PHE A 54 2.17 -1.01 6.05
CA PHE A 54 2.39 -2.12 5.12
C PHE A 54 3.45 -3.08 5.61
N THR A 55 4.50 -2.57 6.25
CA THR A 55 5.55 -3.39 6.86
C THR A 55 4.97 -4.23 7.99
N LEU A 56 4.17 -3.65 8.89
CA LEU A 56 3.55 -4.36 9.99
C LEU A 56 2.63 -5.48 9.50
N VAL A 57 1.77 -5.20 8.52
CA VAL A 57 0.88 -6.20 7.93
C VAL A 57 1.68 -7.31 7.23
N THR A 58 2.74 -6.94 6.52
CA THR A 58 3.62 -7.91 5.85
C THR A 58 4.31 -8.82 6.85
N LEU A 59 4.84 -8.27 7.94
CA LEU A 59 5.45 -9.04 9.02
C LEU A 59 4.43 -9.95 9.71
N ALA A 60 3.23 -9.44 9.99
CA ALA A 60 2.15 -10.25 10.56
C ALA A 60 1.77 -11.42 9.64
N GLN A 61 1.62 -11.18 8.33
CA GLN A 61 1.34 -12.24 7.36
C GLN A 61 2.49 -13.25 7.25
N LEU A 62 3.73 -12.79 7.35
CA LEU A 62 4.90 -13.66 7.35
C LEU A 62 4.92 -14.57 8.59
N LEU A 63 4.71 -13.99 9.77
CA LEU A 63 4.66 -14.71 11.05
C LEU A 63 3.51 -15.72 11.11
N LEU A 64 2.37 -15.40 10.49
CA LEU A 64 1.20 -16.28 10.41
C LEU A 64 1.28 -17.31 9.27
N GLY A 65 2.39 -17.36 8.53
CA GLY A 65 2.56 -18.28 7.39
C GLY A 65 1.62 -17.99 6.22
N ARG A 66 1.06 -16.78 6.14
CA ARG A 66 0.13 -16.32 5.09
C ARG A 66 0.82 -15.68 3.89
N LEU A 67 2.10 -15.32 4.01
CA LEU A 67 2.92 -14.82 2.91
C LEU A 67 3.93 -15.87 2.44
N PRO A 68 3.81 -16.41 1.20
CA PRO A 68 4.81 -17.30 0.64
C PRO A 68 6.19 -16.61 0.54
N ARG A 69 7.27 -17.32 0.89
CA ARG A 69 8.63 -16.76 0.85
C ARG A 69 9.01 -16.21 -0.52
N ALA A 70 8.58 -16.88 -1.60
CA ALA A 70 8.77 -16.41 -2.98
C ALA A 70 8.14 -15.04 -3.28
N ARG A 71 7.15 -14.61 -2.48
CA ARG A 71 6.49 -13.30 -2.61
C ARG A 71 7.09 -12.23 -1.71
N MET A 72 8.08 -12.54 -0.87
CA MET A 72 8.68 -11.56 0.04
C MET A 72 9.40 -10.44 -0.72
N LEU A 73 10.22 -10.78 -1.71
CA LEU A 73 10.94 -9.79 -2.52
C LEU A 73 9.97 -8.92 -3.36
N PRO A 74 9.00 -9.49 -4.11
CA PRO A 74 7.95 -8.70 -4.75
C PRO A 74 7.17 -7.79 -3.80
N ARG A 75 6.84 -8.28 -2.59
CA ARG A 75 6.12 -7.50 -1.57
C ARG A 75 6.97 -6.33 -1.08
N ALA A 76 8.23 -6.57 -0.72
CA ALA A 76 9.12 -5.53 -0.24
C ALA A 76 9.34 -4.44 -1.30
N GLY A 77 9.54 -4.85 -2.57
CA GLY A 77 9.64 -3.94 -3.70
C GLY A 77 8.37 -3.09 -3.84
N ALA A 78 7.19 -3.71 -3.84
CA ALA A 78 5.93 -3.01 -3.97
C ALA A 78 5.68 -1.99 -2.85
N ILE A 79 6.01 -2.35 -1.60
CA ILE A 79 5.92 -1.44 -0.45
C ILE A 79 6.86 -0.26 -0.60
N GLY A 80 8.11 -0.51 -1.01
CA GLY A 80 9.10 0.53 -1.27
C GLY A 80 8.61 1.51 -2.34
N THR A 81 8.10 0.99 -3.46
CA THR A 81 7.53 1.82 -4.53
C THR A 81 6.34 2.65 -4.06
N ALA A 82 5.38 2.05 -3.35
CA ALA A 82 4.21 2.76 -2.84
C ALA A 82 4.59 3.87 -1.84
N THR A 83 5.59 3.60 -0.98
CA THR A 83 6.11 4.55 0.00
C THR A 83 6.77 5.74 -0.71
N VAL A 84 7.61 5.49 -1.71
CA VAL A 84 8.30 6.55 -2.48
C VAL A 84 7.34 7.32 -3.38
N ALA A 85 6.28 6.69 -3.86
CA ALA A 85 5.26 7.36 -4.68
C ALA A 85 4.41 8.35 -3.88
N LEU A 86 4.26 8.16 -2.56
CA LEU A 86 3.36 8.97 -1.75
C LEU A 86 3.72 10.47 -1.74
N PRO A 87 4.98 10.89 -1.51
CA PRO A 87 5.37 12.30 -1.63
C PRO A 87 5.04 12.90 -3.01
N ALA A 88 5.19 12.11 -4.08
CA ALA A 88 4.87 12.56 -5.43
C ALA A 88 3.35 12.74 -5.63
N LEU A 89 2.54 11.81 -5.11
CA LEU A 89 1.07 11.89 -5.15
C LEU A 89 0.53 13.08 -4.34
N ILE A 90 1.05 13.28 -3.12
CA ILE A 90 0.69 14.44 -2.31
C ILE A 90 1.18 15.74 -2.99
N GLY A 91 2.40 15.74 -3.54
CA GLY A 91 2.95 16.87 -4.28
C GLY A 91 2.17 17.22 -5.54
N LEU A 92 1.66 16.23 -6.28
CA LEU A 92 0.79 16.41 -7.43
C LEU A 92 -0.49 17.16 -7.05
N ASN A 93 -1.06 16.81 -5.90
CA ASN A 93 -2.24 17.50 -5.39
C ASN A 93 -1.91 18.95 -4.98
N LEU A 94 -0.82 19.16 -4.21
CA LEU A 94 -0.43 20.47 -3.72
C LEU A 94 -0.03 21.46 -4.83
N LYS A 95 0.72 21.00 -5.84
CA LYS A 95 1.27 21.87 -6.88
C LYS A 95 0.48 21.85 -8.19
N GLY A 96 -0.06 20.69 -8.56
CA GLY A 96 -0.75 20.46 -9.83
C GLY A 96 -2.26 20.67 -9.71
N LEU A 97 -2.94 19.76 -9.01
CA LEU A 97 -4.40 19.75 -8.93
C LEU A 97 -4.97 20.89 -8.08
N ARG A 98 -4.18 21.38 -7.12
CA ARG A 98 -4.53 22.48 -6.20
C ARG A 98 -5.93 22.32 -5.61
N LEU A 99 -6.29 21.09 -5.24
CA LEU A 99 -7.62 20.78 -4.73
C LEU A 99 -7.85 21.56 -3.44
N ARG A 100 -8.97 22.28 -3.37
CA ARG A 100 -9.43 22.92 -2.13
C ARG A 100 -10.24 21.92 -1.31
N ALA A 101 -10.41 22.20 -0.02
CA ALA A 101 -11.40 21.48 0.78
C ALA A 101 -12.79 21.62 0.13
N PRO A 102 -13.61 20.55 0.08
CA PRO A 102 -13.40 19.22 0.68
C PRO A 102 -12.70 18.21 -0.26
N TYR A 103 -12.42 18.54 -1.52
CA TYR A 103 -11.86 17.60 -2.49
C TYR A 103 -10.45 17.11 -2.14
N PHE A 104 -9.67 17.95 -1.47
CA PHE A 104 -8.37 17.56 -0.90
C PHE A 104 -8.50 16.40 0.09
N GLU A 105 -9.56 16.43 0.90
CA GLU A 105 -9.84 15.45 1.93
C GLU A 105 -10.26 14.11 1.33
N ILE A 106 -11.15 14.17 0.33
CA ILE A 106 -11.59 13.00 -0.44
C ILE A 106 -10.40 12.36 -1.16
N TYR A 107 -9.51 13.18 -1.74
CA TYR A 107 -8.31 12.68 -2.40
C TYR A 107 -7.41 11.90 -1.45
N ASN A 108 -7.13 12.44 -0.26
CA ASN A 108 -6.29 11.77 0.73
C ASN A 108 -6.96 10.52 1.31
N PHE A 109 -8.27 10.56 1.55
CA PHE A 109 -9.04 9.38 1.95
C PHE A 109 -8.98 8.29 0.87
N ALA A 110 -9.13 8.66 -0.40
CA ALA A 110 -9.01 7.72 -1.51
C ALA A 110 -7.61 7.07 -1.55
N LEU A 111 -6.54 7.81 -1.25
CA LEU A 111 -5.19 7.25 -1.18
C LEU A 111 -5.06 6.14 -0.13
N VAL A 112 -5.73 6.25 1.02
CA VAL A 112 -5.75 5.20 2.06
C VAL A 112 -6.33 3.88 1.52
N LEU A 113 -7.28 3.96 0.59
CA LEU A 113 -7.88 2.77 -0.04
C LEU A 113 -7.10 2.28 -1.27
N LEU A 114 -6.64 3.23 -2.09
CA LEU A 114 -6.00 2.93 -3.37
C LEU A 114 -4.56 2.43 -3.19
N LEU A 115 -3.81 2.91 -2.22
CA LEU A 115 -2.40 2.54 -2.04
C LEU A 115 -2.21 1.06 -1.65
N PRO A 116 -2.97 0.48 -0.69
CA PRO A 116 -2.89 -0.95 -0.42
C PRO A 116 -3.23 -1.79 -1.66
N LEU A 117 -4.23 -1.37 -2.42
CA LEU A 117 -4.65 -2.06 -3.65
C LEU A 117 -3.57 -1.99 -4.72
N ALA A 118 -3.04 -0.79 -4.99
CA ALA A 118 -1.95 -0.59 -5.95
C ALA A 118 -0.70 -1.38 -5.56
N THR A 119 -0.38 -1.46 -4.26
CA THR A 119 0.72 -2.26 -3.74
C THR A 119 0.51 -3.75 -4.00
N ALA A 120 -0.70 -4.27 -3.79
CA ALA A 120 -1.01 -5.67 -4.08
C ALA A 120 -0.92 -5.98 -5.59
N LEU A 121 -1.40 -5.08 -6.45
CA LEU A 121 -1.29 -5.23 -7.90
C LEU A 121 0.17 -5.19 -8.37
N LEU A 122 0.97 -4.29 -7.80
CA LEU A 122 2.38 -4.16 -8.12
C LEU A 122 3.17 -5.40 -7.69
N GLU A 123 2.92 -5.91 -6.48
CA GLU A 123 3.50 -7.18 -6.00
C GLU A 123 3.24 -8.31 -7.00
N ASP A 124 2.01 -8.45 -7.50
CA ASP A 124 1.69 -9.51 -8.47
C ASP A 124 2.37 -9.32 -9.82
N ALA A 125 2.40 -8.07 -10.31
CA ALA A 125 3.10 -7.76 -11.55
C ALA A 125 4.58 -8.13 -11.42
N THR A 126 5.23 -7.68 -10.34
CA THR A 126 6.63 -7.99 -10.04
C THR A 126 6.87 -9.49 -9.89
N ALA A 127 5.99 -10.21 -9.18
CA ALA A 127 6.10 -11.65 -9.02
C ALA A 127 5.99 -12.39 -10.36
N ARG A 128 5.08 -11.97 -11.24
CA ARG A 128 4.94 -12.54 -12.60
C ARG A 128 6.16 -12.25 -13.47
N THR A 129 6.69 -11.02 -13.41
CA THR A 129 7.89 -10.64 -14.15
C THR A 129 9.09 -11.46 -13.71
N ILE A 130 9.30 -11.61 -12.39
CA ILE A 130 10.39 -12.44 -11.86
C ILE A 130 10.24 -13.89 -12.32
N ALA A 131 9.04 -14.47 -12.22
CA ALA A 131 8.80 -15.84 -12.67
C ALA A 131 9.04 -16.03 -14.19
N ALA A 132 8.71 -15.02 -15.01
CA ALA A 132 8.96 -15.06 -16.45
C ALA A 132 10.45 -14.95 -16.79
N LEU A 133 11.23 -14.20 -16.01
CA LEU A 133 12.68 -14.08 -16.18
C LEU A 133 13.43 -15.34 -15.74
N ASP A 134 12.85 -16.12 -14.82
CA ASP A 134 13.45 -17.35 -14.29
C ASP A 134 13.15 -18.59 -15.16
N GLN A 135 12.28 -18.48 -16.17
CA GLN A 135 12.08 -19.55 -17.15
C GLN A 135 13.29 -19.64 -18.09
N PRO A 136 13.96 -20.80 -18.19
CA PRO A 136 15.08 -20.96 -19.10
C PRO A 136 14.58 -20.83 -20.55
N GLN A 137 15.20 -19.96 -21.34
CA GLN A 137 14.89 -19.73 -22.76
C GLN A 137 15.26 -20.92 -23.68
N GLY A 138 15.27 -22.16 -23.16
CA GLY A 138 15.99 -23.29 -23.75
C GLY A 138 15.16 -24.53 -24.10
N GLU A 139 13.87 -24.39 -24.42
CA GLU A 139 13.05 -25.54 -24.86
C GLU A 139 12.26 -25.26 -26.16
N HIS A 140 12.90 -24.53 -27.08
CA HIS A 140 12.48 -24.41 -28.47
C HIS A 140 13.69 -24.61 -29.40
N ALA A 141 14.18 -25.86 -29.49
CA ALA A 141 14.87 -26.38 -30.67
C ALA A 141 15.38 -27.80 -30.38
N LEU A 142 14.54 -28.82 -30.55
CA LEU A 142 14.89 -30.10 -31.17
C LEU A 142 13.63 -30.69 -31.82
#